data_AF-A0A3F2RZU3-F1
#
_entry.id   AF-A0A3F2RZU3-F1
#
_cell.length_a   1.000
_cell.length_b   1.000
_cell.length_c   1.000
_cell.angle_alpha   90.00
_cell.angle_beta   90.00
_cell.angle_gamma   90.00
#
_symmetry.space_group_name_H-M   'P 1'
#
loop_
_entity.id
_entity.type
_entity.pdbx_description
1 polymer ?
#
loop_
_entity_poly.entity_id
_entity_poly.type
_entity_poly.pdbx_seq_one_letter_code
_entity_poly.pdbx_strand_id
1 'polypeptide(L)'
;MESEGDSRVHFSEVTDPWSSSRHVAVLQALDAVEKKLVAALRTAATTMTHMTPRVSSEESSSVAFNASCTEFLQLIKEIHTELASHIHLVSDYRTFARSTYGAEKDVEICREKVKVVSEQLQSLSRFLEEHYTPEEN
;
A
#
# COMPACT_ATOMS: atom_id res chain seq x y z
N MET A 1 32.12 20.55 18.48
CA MET A 1 32.06 19.16 18.95
C MET A 1 30.76 18.61 18.46
N GLU A 2 30.86 17.71 17.48
CA GLU A 2 29.76 17.06 16.80
C GLU A 2 28.89 16.28 17.79
N SER A 3 27.59 16.30 17.54
CA SER A 3 26.76 15.13 17.80
C SER A 3 25.80 15.06 16.62
N GLU A 4 26.29 14.44 15.54
CA GLU A 4 25.44 13.92 14.48
C GLU A 4 24.31 13.13 15.15
N GLY A 5 23.08 13.62 15.00
CA GLY A 5 21.90 12.88 15.41
C GLY A 5 21.84 11.63 14.55
N ASP A 6 22.14 10.49 15.17
CA ASP A 6 22.09 9.18 14.54
C ASP A 6 20.70 8.98 13.92
N SER A 7 20.62 9.21 12.61
CA SER A 7 19.44 9.00 11.78
C SER A 7 19.31 7.51 11.42
N ARG A 8 19.67 6.61 12.35
CA ARG A 8 19.28 5.21 12.29
C ARG A 8 17.87 5.10 12.81
N VAL A 9 16.98 4.68 11.92
CA VAL A 9 15.72 4.01 12.29
C VAL A 9 16.07 2.86 13.24
N HIS A 10 15.97 3.11 14.55
CA HIS A 10 16.02 2.08 15.56
C HIS A 10 14.78 1.21 15.38
N PHE A 11 14.92 0.14 14.59
CA PHE A 11 14.12 -1.06 14.82
C PHE A 11 14.47 -1.52 16.23
N SER A 12 13.67 -1.09 17.22
CA SER A 12 13.80 -1.56 18.60
C SER A 12 14.03 -3.06 18.55
N GLU A 13 15.15 -3.50 19.12
CA GLU A 13 15.49 -4.91 19.22
C GLU A 13 14.32 -5.67 19.85
N VAL A 14 13.72 -6.49 18.99
CA VAL A 14 13.22 -7.84 19.25
C VAL A 14 12.67 -8.08 20.66
N THR A 15 11.36 -7.93 20.81
CA THR A 15 10.60 -8.67 21.84
C THR A 15 9.65 -9.72 21.25
N ASP A 16 9.54 -9.84 19.92
CA ASP A 16 8.95 -11.03 19.29
C ASP A 16 9.57 -11.28 17.89
N PRO A 17 10.50 -12.24 17.77
CA PRO A 17 11.12 -12.64 16.50
C PRO A 17 10.11 -13.06 15.42
N TRP A 18 8.91 -13.48 15.82
CA TRP A 18 7.92 -14.03 14.90
C TRP A 18 7.08 -12.96 14.20
N SER A 19 6.93 -11.78 14.79
CA SER A 19 6.13 -10.69 14.19
C SER A 19 6.81 -10.04 12.98
N SER A 20 8.13 -9.87 13.00
CA SER A 20 8.90 -9.36 11.87
C SER A 20 8.97 -10.38 10.73
N SER A 21 9.16 -11.66 11.08
CA SER A 21 9.21 -12.77 10.12
C SER A 21 7.89 -12.96 9.37
N ARG A 22 6.74 -12.77 10.03
CA ARG A 22 5.41 -12.88 9.39
C ARG A 22 5.17 -11.83 8.32
N HIS A 23 5.49 -10.56 8.59
CA HIS A 23 5.29 -9.49 7.59
C HIS A 23 6.22 -9.66 6.38
N VAL A 24 7.46 -10.08 6.61
CA VAL A 24 8.40 -10.41 5.51
C VAL A 24 7.87 -11.57 4.68
N ALA A 25 7.32 -12.62 5.31
CA ALA A 25 6.72 -13.74 4.61
C ALA A 25 5.48 -13.33 3.78
N VAL A 26 4.64 -12.42 4.29
CA VAL A 26 3.49 -11.88 3.54
C VAL A 26 3.96 -11.11 2.31
N LEU A 27 4.95 -10.23 2.45
CA LEU A 27 5.49 -9.48 1.31
C LEU A 27 6.15 -10.40 0.28
N GLN A 28 6.86 -11.45 0.72
CA GLN A 28 7.42 -12.47 -0.17
C GLN A 28 6.34 -13.27 -0.91
N ALA A 29 5.24 -13.60 -0.24
CA ALA A 29 4.11 -14.28 -0.87
C ALA A 29 3.44 -13.37 -1.91
N LEU A 30 3.26 -12.09 -1.62
CA LEU A 30 2.72 -11.12 -2.59
C LEU A 30 3.65 -10.91 -3.79
N ASP A 31 4.97 -10.86 -3.59
CA ASP A 31 5.97 -10.83 -4.68
C ASP A 31 5.90 -12.09 -5.57
N ALA A 32 5.66 -13.26 -4.96
CA ALA A 32 5.43 -14.49 -5.72
C ALA A 32 4.15 -14.42 -6.57
N VAL A 33 3.06 -13.88 -6.02
CA VAL A 33 1.81 -13.63 -6.76
C VAL A 33 2.03 -12.65 -7.91
N GLU A 34 2.81 -11.59 -7.71
CA GLU A 34 3.15 -10.62 -8.75
C GLU A 34 3.90 -11.29 -9.91
N LYS A 35 4.88 -12.15 -9.62
CA LYS A 35 5.59 -12.93 -10.64
C LYS A 35 4.64 -13.84 -11.43
N LYS A 36 3.67 -14.47 -10.77
CA LYS A 36 2.63 -15.28 -11.44
C LYS A 36 1.73 -14.44 -12.32
N LEU A 37 1.38 -13.21 -11.91
CA LEU A 37 0.60 -12.28 -12.72
C LEU A 37 1.35 -11.91 -14.00
N VAL A 38 2.65 -11.62 -13.91
CA VAL A 38 3.50 -11.38 -15.08
C VAL A 38 3.54 -12.60 -16.00
N ALA A 39 3.64 -13.81 -15.44
CA ALA A 39 3.58 -15.05 -16.22
C ALA A 39 2.23 -15.19 -16.94
N ALA A 40 1.10 -14.96 -16.25
CA ALA A 40 -0.24 -15.03 -16.83
C ALA A 40 -0.41 -14.06 -18.01
N LEU A 41 0.10 -12.83 -17.89
CA LEU A 41 0.07 -11.85 -18.99
C LEU A 41 0.89 -12.32 -20.20
N ARG A 42 2.06 -12.92 -19.98
CA ARG A 42 2.88 -13.51 -21.06
C ARG A 42 2.16 -14.68 -21.73
N THR A 43 1.56 -15.58 -20.95
CA THR A 43 0.79 -16.72 -21.48
C THR A 43 -0.44 -16.26 -22.26
N ALA A 44 -1.11 -15.19 -21.83
CA ALA A 44 -2.20 -14.57 -22.58
C ALA A 44 -1.73 -14.02 -23.93
N ALA A 45 -0.58 -13.35 -23.98
CA ALA A 45 0.02 -12.87 -25.23
C ALA A 45 0.37 -14.02 -26.20
N THR A 46 0.91 -15.13 -25.67
CA THR A 46 1.18 -16.35 -26.44
C THR A 46 -0.12 -16.97 -26.97
N THR A 47 -1.15 -17.09 -26.13
CA THR A 47 -2.48 -17.58 -26.52
C THR A 47 -3.07 -16.75 -27.67
N MET A 48 -3.00 -15.42 -27.59
CA MET A 48 -3.44 -14.53 -28.67
C MET A 48 -2.64 -14.71 -29.97
N THR A 49 -1.36 -15.04 -29.87
CA THR A 49 -0.51 -15.34 -31.04
C THR A 49 -0.95 -16.62 -31.77
N HIS A 50 -1.52 -17.59 -31.05
CA HIS A 50 -2.09 -18.81 -31.64
C HIS A 50 -3.45 -18.58 -32.33
N MET A 51 -4.16 -17.49 -32.01
CA MET A 51 -5.40 -17.10 -32.70
C MET A 51 -5.15 -16.40 -34.04
N THR A 52 -3.90 -16.03 -34.35
CA THR A 52 -3.57 -15.38 -35.62
C THR A 52 -3.68 -16.41 -36.75
N PRO A 53 -4.39 -16.13 -37.86
CA PRO A 53 -4.50 -17.07 -38.97
C PRO A 53 -3.11 -17.41 -39.52
N ARG A 54 -2.67 -18.66 -39.34
CA ARG A 54 -1.39 -19.18 -39.86
C ARG A 54 -1.64 -20.18 -40.98
N VAL A 55 -0.67 -20.28 -41.88
CA VAL A 55 -0.65 -21.23 -43.02
C VAL A 55 -0.47 -22.70 -42.57
N SER A 56 -0.29 -22.96 -41.26
CA SER A 56 -0.16 -24.32 -40.71
C SER A 56 -1.51 -25.02 -40.58
N SER A 57 -1.49 -26.36 -40.48
CA SER A 57 -2.70 -27.17 -40.23
C SER A 57 -3.51 -26.65 -39.05
N GLU A 58 -4.81 -26.43 -39.28
CA GLU A 58 -5.79 -25.85 -38.36
C GLU A 58 -5.87 -26.61 -37.01
N GLU A 59 -5.61 -27.91 -37.06
CA GLU A 59 -5.60 -28.82 -35.91
C GLU A 59 -4.38 -28.62 -35.00
N SER A 60 -3.22 -28.24 -35.56
CA SER A 60 -2.04 -27.94 -34.74
C SER A 60 -2.17 -26.59 -34.02
N SER A 61 -2.82 -25.61 -34.64
CA SER A 61 -3.08 -24.32 -34.00
C SER A 61 -4.12 -24.40 -32.88
N SER A 62 -5.16 -25.23 -33.03
CA SER A 62 -6.21 -25.37 -32.02
C SER A 62 -5.70 -26.10 -30.77
N VAL A 63 -4.84 -27.11 -30.91
CA VAL A 63 -4.22 -27.81 -29.79
C VAL A 63 -3.28 -26.88 -29.00
N ALA A 64 -2.43 -26.11 -29.69
CA ALA A 64 -1.52 -25.15 -29.05
C ALA A 64 -2.28 -24.01 -28.33
N PHE A 65 -3.37 -23.54 -28.94
CA PHE A 65 -4.27 -22.54 -28.33
C PHE A 65 -4.93 -23.09 -27.06
N ASN A 66 -5.52 -24.28 -27.11
CA ASN A 66 -6.19 -24.89 -25.96
C ASN A 66 -5.21 -25.15 -24.80
N ALA A 67 -3.98 -25.60 -25.10
CA ALA A 67 -2.94 -25.79 -24.09
C ALA A 67 -2.56 -24.46 -23.41
N SER A 68 -2.28 -23.42 -24.20
CA SER A 68 -1.90 -22.09 -23.67
C SER A 68 -3.05 -21.43 -22.91
N CYS A 69 -4.29 -21.62 -23.37
CA CYS A 69 -5.49 -21.12 -22.69
C CYS A 69 -5.72 -21.81 -21.35
N THR A 70 -5.51 -23.14 -21.29
CA THR A 70 -5.59 -23.91 -20.04
C THR A 70 -4.52 -23.45 -19.04
N GLU A 71 -3.29 -23.25 -19.51
CA GLU A 71 -2.19 -22.72 -18.69
C GLU A 71 -2.51 -21.32 -18.14
N PHE A 72 -3.06 -20.43 -18.99
CA PHE A 72 -3.49 -19.10 -18.57
C PHE A 72 -4.56 -19.17 -17.46
N LEU A 73 -5.61 -19.98 -17.66
CA LEU A 73 -6.68 -20.12 -16.67
C LEU A 73 -6.17 -20.74 -15.35
N GLN A 74 -5.20 -21.65 -15.44
CA GLN A 74 -4.57 -22.24 -14.26
C GLN A 74 -3.77 -21.19 -13.48
N LEU A 75 -2.98 -20.35 -14.15
CA LEU A 75 -2.28 -19.24 -13.51
C LEU A 75 -3.24 -18.25 -12.83
N ILE A 76 -4.35 -17.90 -13.49
CA ILE A 76 -5.39 -17.02 -12.92
C ILE A 76 -6.01 -17.65 -11.66
N LYS A 77 -6.30 -18.95 -11.70
CA LYS A 77 -6.82 -19.68 -10.54
C LYS A 77 -5.84 -19.64 -9.37
N GLU A 78 -4.57 -19.90 -9.63
CA GLU A 78 -3.53 -19.88 -8.60
C GLU A 78 -3.37 -18.49 -7.96
N ILE A 79 -3.32 -17.45 -8.79
CA ILE A 79 -3.28 -16.05 -8.33
C ILE A 79 -4.46 -15.75 -7.41
N HIS A 80 -5.68 -16.09 -7.84
CA HIS A 80 -6.87 -15.87 -7.02
C HIS A 80 -6.82 -16.61 -5.69
N THR A 81 -6.39 -17.88 -5.68
CA THR A 81 -6.31 -18.67 -4.45
C THR A 81 -5.25 -18.15 -3.48
N GLU A 82 -4.08 -17.75 -3.98
CA GLU A 82 -3.01 -17.20 -3.15
C GLU A 82 -3.36 -15.81 -2.64
N LEU A 83 -3.93 -14.94 -3.47
CA LEU A 83 -4.33 -13.62 -3.01
C LEU A 83 -5.43 -13.70 -1.94
N ALA A 84 -6.41 -14.60 -2.12
CA ALA A 84 -7.46 -14.83 -1.13
C ALA A 84 -6.90 -15.33 0.22
N SER A 85 -5.84 -16.13 0.22
CA SER A 85 -5.22 -16.59 1.49
C SER A 85 -4.43 -15.49 2.20
N HIS A 86 -3.87 -14.53 1.45
CA HIS A 86 -3.00 -13.49 2.01
C HIS A 86 -3.69 -12.14 2.24
N ILE A 87 -4.87 -11.88 1.66
CA ILE A 87 -5.55 -10.58 1.73
C ILE A 87 -5.88 -10.15 3.16
N HIS A 88 -6.22 -11.11 4.03
CA HIS A 88 -6.47 -10.85 5.46
C HIS A 88 -5.20 -10.42 6.21
N LEU A 89 -4.02 -10.81 5.74
CA LEU A 89 -2.75 -10.43 6.34
C LEU A 89 -2.34 -9.00 5.94
N VAL A 90 -2.86 -8.50 4.83
CA VAL A 90 -2.67 -7.10 4.40
C VAL A 90 -3.61 -6.16 5.15
N SER A 91 -4.84 -6.57 5.48
CA SER A 91 -5.74 -5.73 6.30
C SER A 91 -5.20 -5.49 7.72
N ASP A 92 -4.43 -6.42 8.23
CA ASP A 92 -3.78 -6.31 9.54
C ASP A 92 -2.43 -5.55 9.47
N TYR A 93 -1.94 -5.25 8.25
CA TYR A 93 -0.73 -4.49 8.06
C TYR A 93 -0.94 -3.02 8.46
N ARG A 94 -0.51 -2.68 9.67
CA ARG A 94 -0.36 -1.29 10.10
C ARG A 94 1.08 -0.86 9.90
N THR A 95 1.32 0.10 9.00
CA THR A 95 2.58 0.84 8.94
C THR A 95 2.86 1.40 10.34
N PHE A 96 4.07 1.16 10.87
CA PHE A 96 4.49 1.67 12.17
C PHE A 96 3.63 1.18 13.36
N ALA A 97 2.96 0.03 13.27
CA ALA A 97 2.06 -0.51 14.31
C ALA A 97 2.63 -0.53 15.74
N ARG A 98 3.97 -0.60 15.86
CA ARG A 98 4.72 -0.66 17.13
C ARG A 98 5.65 0.53 17.33
N SER A 99 5.45 1.61 16.58
CA SER A 99 6.23 2.84 16.67
C SER A 99 5.37 3.98 17.21
N THR A 100 5.98 4.83 18.02
CA THR A 100 5.38 6.06 18.54
C THR A 100 5.21 7.13 17.46
N TYR A 101 5.78 6.93 16.27
CA TYR A 101 5.75 7.90 15.16
C TYR A 101 4.35 8.42 14.85
N GLY A 102 3.34 7.53 14.79
CA GLY A 102 1.96 7.93 14.54
C GLY A 102 1.43 8.88 15.62
N ALA A 103 1.62 8.50 16.89
CA ALA A 103 1.20 9.32 18.03
C ALA A 103 1.98 10.66 18.11
N GLU A 104 3.27 10.65 17.82
CA GLU A 104 4.10 11.86 17.77
C GLU A 104 3.64 12.82 16.68
N LYS A 105 3.34 12.30 15.48
CA LYS A 105 2.80 13.11 14.38
C LYS A 105 1.39 13.60 14.65
N ASP A 106 0.54 12.81 15.29
CA ASP A 106 -0.79 13.24 15.69
C ASP A 106 -0.72 14.39 16.71
N VAL A 107 0.20 14.31 17.69
CA VAL A 107 0.44 15.39 18.66
C VAL A 107 0.96 16.65 17.95
N GLU A 108 1.91 16.51 17.02
CA GLU A 108 2.44 17.63 16.23
C GLU A 108 1.33 18.33 15.42
N ILE A 109 0.50 17.55 14.73
CA ILE A 109 -0.66 18.05 13.97
C ILE A 109 -1.67 18.73 14.90
N CYS A 110 -1.96 18.14 16.06
CA CYS A 110 -2.88 18.74 17.03
C CYS A 110 -2.35 20.08 17.56
N ARG A 111 -1.05 20.17 17.83
CA ARG A 111 -0.42 21.41 18.26
C ARG A 111 -0.54 22.51 17.20
N GLU A 112 -0.29 22.18 15.94
CA GLU A 112 -0.43 23.17 14.85
C GLU A 112 -1.89 23.60 14.67
N LYS A 113 -2.85 22.67 14.75
CA LYS A 113 -4.28 23.00 14.72
C LYS A 113 -4.68 23.96 15.83
N VAL A 114 -4.23 23.71 17.07
CA VAL A 114 -4.50 24.59 18.23
C VAL A 114 -3.90 25.98 18.00
N LYS A 115 -2.68 26.03 17.46
CA LYS A 115 -2.01 27.30 17.14
C LYS A 115 -2.82 28.11 16.11
N VAL A 116 -3.27 27.48 15.02
CA VAL A 116 -4.12 28.14 14.02
C VAL A 116 -5.42 28.68 14.64
N VAL A 117 -6.10 27.88 15.47
CA VAL A 117 -7.33 28.33 16.14
C VAL A 117 -7.04 29.51 17.07
N SER A 118 -5.93 29.48 17.82
CA SER A 118 -5.53 30.58 18.69
C SER A 118 -5.25 31.86 17.90
N GLU A 119 -4.54 31.78 16.78
CA GLU A 119 -4.26 32.91 15.90
C GLU A 119 -5.56 33.52 15.34
N GLN A 120 -6.51 32.68 14.92
CA GLN A 120 -7.83 33.11 14.47
C GLN A 120 -8.63 33.81 15.57
N LEU A 121 -8.64 33.27 16.79
CA LEU A 121 -9.32 33.89 17.93
C LEU A 121 -8.70 35.24 18.30
N GLN A 122 -7.37 35.35 18.29
CA GLN A 122 -6.68 36.62 18.53
C GLN A 122 -6.97 37.64 17.43
N SER A 123 -7.10 37.21 16.18
CA SER A 123 -7.51 38.09 15.08
C SER A 123 -8.94 38.59 15.28
N LEU A 124 -9.86 37.73 15.71
CA LEU A 124 -11.25 38.10 15.99
C LEU A 124 -11.35 39.03 17.20
N SER A 125 -10.59 38.77 18.27
CA SER A 125 -10.55 39.65 19.45
C SER A 125 -10.10 41.05 19.08
N ARG A 126 -9.01 41.18 18.31
CA ARG A 126 -8.52 42.47 17.83
C ARG A 126 -9.54 43.18 16.95
N PHE A 127 -10.17 42.43 16.04
CA PHE A 127 -11.25 42.99 15.22
C PHE A 127 -12.40 43.53 16.08
N LEU A 128 -12.82 42.80 17.11
CA LEU A 128 -13.85 43.29 18.02
C LEU A 128 -13.40 44.52 18.80
N GLU A 129 -12.18 44.55 19.33
CA GLU A 129 -11.63 45.71 20.05
C GLU A 129 -11.54 46.96 19.16
N GLU A 130 -11.14 46.80 17.90
CA GLU A 130 -11.02 47.89 16.93
C GLU A 130 -12.37 48.40 16.42
N HIS A 131 -13.41 47.56 16.46
CA HIS A 131 -14.74 47.86 15.90
C HIS A 131 -15.86 47.94 16.95
N TYR A 132 -15.54 47.88 18.25
CA TYR A 132 -16.51 48.03 19.34
C TYR A 132 -16.72 49.51 19.66
N THR A 133 -17.83 50.09 19.18
CA THR A 133 -18.38 51.35 19.68
C THR A 133 -19.37 51.04 20.79
N PRO A 134 -19.15 51.47 22.05
CA PRO A 134 -20.18 51.34 23.07
C PRO A 134 -21.37 52.22 22.69
N GLU A 135 -22.57 51.65 22.63
CA GLU A 135 -23.79 52.46 22.52
C GLU A 135 -23.96 53.23 23.85
N GLU A 136 -23.73 54.55 23.79
CA GLU A 136 -24.05 55.47 24.89
C GLU A 136 -25.58 55.52 25.06
N ASN A 137 -26.06 55.06 26.21
CA ASN A 137 -27.42 55.30 26.72
C ASN A 137 -27.48 56.63 27.48
#